data_AF-W0IT62-F1
#
_entry.id   AF-W0IT62-F1
#
_cell.length_a   1.000
_cell.length_b   1.000
_cell.length_c   1.000
_cell.angle_alpha   90.00
_cell.angle_beta   90.00
_cell.angle_gamma   90.00
#
_symmetry.space_group_name_H-M   'P 1'
#
loop_
_entity.id
_entity.type
_entity.pdbx_description
1 polymer ?
#
loop_
_entity_poly.entity_id
_entity_poly.type
_entity_poly.pdbx_seq_one_letter_code
_entity_poly.pdbx_strand_id
1 'polypeptide(L)'
;MRQEISRQSPAGLAAARELRQGNHRPGDDTTLAILRRWFWTRKPDAGFVLTDFPATLLQARVFDEWLDARDESLDAVLDTAPEAAFPPAEGDMASALREYYCTHGLLRCLAAGKIPAPVAA
;
A
#
# COMPACT_ATOMS: atom_id res chain seq x y z
N MET A 1 0.68 -11.07 0.26
CA MET A 1 2.00 -11.50 -0.26
C MET A 1 2.49 -12.82 0.34
N ARG A 2 2.77 -12.91 1.66
CA ARG A 2 3.31 -14.14 2.29
C ARG A 2 2.51 -15.41 1.98
N GLN A 3 1.18 -15.32 2.02
CA GLN A 3 0.30 -16.44 1.68
C GLN A 3 0.46 -16.93 0.23
N GLU A 4 0.66 -16.03 -0.73
CA GLU A 4 0.85 -16.38 -2.14
C GLU A 4 2.20 -17.07 -2.36
N ILE A 5 3.24 -16.63 -1.64
CA ILE A 5 4.54 -17.30 -1.61
C ILE A 5 4.39 -18.73 -1.07
N SER A 6 3.68 -18.92 0.05
CA SER A 6 3.44 -20.25 0.63
C SER A 6 2.64 -21.16 -0.30
N ARG A 7 1.67 -20.61 -1.03
CA ARG A 7 0.86 -21.33 -2.02
C ARG A 7 1.62 -21.60 -3.32
N GLN A 8 2.82 -21.05 -3.49
CA GLN A 8 3.62 -21.17 -4.70
C GLN A 8 2.84 -20.77 -5.97
N SER A 9 1.98 -19.75 -5.86
CA SER A 9 1.31 -19.20 -7.05
C SER A 9 2.35 -18.59 -8.00
N PRO A 10 2.05 -18.43 -9.31
CA PRO A 10 3.01 -17.84 -10.24
C PRO A 10 3.58 -16.50 -9.76
N ALA A 11 2.73 -15.62 -9.23
CA ALA A 11 3.15 -14.35 -8.65
C ALA A 11 3.87 -14.51 -7.30
N GLY A 12 3.49 -15.51 -6.48
CA GLY A 12 4.21 -15.86 -5.26
C GLY A 12 5.64 -16.36 -5.51
N LEU A 13 5.85 -17.14 -6.57
CA LEU A 13 7.17 -17.61 -6.99
C LEU A 13 8.04 -16.46 -7.51
N ALA A 14 7.46 -15.54 -8.29
CA ALA A 14 8.14 -14.32 -8.73
C ALA A 14 8.57 -13.47 -7.53
N ALA A 15 7.65 -13.22 -6.58
CA ALA A 15 7.95 -12.47 -5.36
C ALA A 15 9.05 -13.14 -4.54
N ALA A 16 8.99 -14.46 -4.34
CA ALA A 16 10.01 -15.19 -3.62
C ALA A 16 11.39 -15.12 -4.29
N ARG A 17 11.43 -15.15 -5.63
CA ARG A 17 12.67 -15.02 -6.40
C ARG A 17 13.30 -13.65 -6.21
N GLU A 18 12.52 -12.59 -6.38
CA GLU A 18 13.00 -11.21 -6.26
C GLU A 18 13.53 -10.91 -4.84
N LEU A 19 12.80 -11.35 -3.81
CA LEU A 19 13.24 -11.21 -2.43
C LEU A 19 14.55 -11.98 -2.15
N ARG A 20 14.73 -13.17 -2.73
CA ARG A 20 15.99 -13.94 -2.62
C ARG A 20 17.16 -13.29 -3.37
N GLN A 21 16.88 -12.47 -4.38
CA GLN A 21 17.89 -11.74 -5.14
C GLN A 21 18.39 -10.48 -4.41
N GLY A 22 17.93 -10.24 -3.18
CA GLY A 22 18.36 -9.10 -2.36
C GLY A 22 17.46 -7.87 -2.50
N ASN A 23 16.35 -7.97 -3.24
CA ASN A 23 15.37 -6.89 -3.27
C ASN A 23 14.62 -6.84 -1.94
N HIS A 24 14.53 -5.66 -1.35
CA HIS A 24 13.79 -5.44 -0.09
C HIS A 24 12.27 -5.61 -0.26
N ARG A 25 11.76 -5.43 -1.49
CA ARG A 25 10.36 -5.61 -1.88
C ARG A 25 10.29 -6.16 -3.30
N PRO A 26 9.23 -6.90 -3.67
CA PRO A 26 9.00 -7.24 -5.06
C PRO A 26 8.72 -6.01 -5.90
N GLY A 27 8.94 -6.11 -7.21
CA GLY A 27 8.60 -5.08 -8.18
C GLY A 27 7.09 -4.82 -8.25
N ASP A 28 6.74 -3.72 -8.91
CA ASP A 28 5.35 -3.25 -9.00
C ASP A 28 4.45 -4.29 -9.66
N ASP A 29 4.89 -4.91 -10.77
CA ASP A 29 4.11 -5.93 -11.49
C ASP A 29 3.75 -7.12 -10.60
N THR A 30 4.75 -7.66 -9.90
CA THR A 30 4.57 -8.81 -9.00
C THR A 30 3.68 -8.45 -7.81
N THR A 31 3.88 -7.27 -7.23
CA THR A 31 3.08 -6.76 -6.11
C THR A 31 1.63 -6.53 -6.50
N LEU A 32 1.40 -5.87 -7.63
CA LEU A 32 0.07 -5.59 -8.19
C LEU A 32 -0.64 -6.88 -8.60
N ALA A 33 0.05 -7.85 -9.20
CA ALA A 33 -0.57 -9.14 -9.54
C ALA A 33 -1.11 -9.88 -8.30
N ILE A 34 -0.32 -9.89 -7.22
CA ILE A 34 -0.73 -10.49 -5.94
C ILE A 34 -1.91 -9.74 -5.33
N LEU A 35 -1.81 -8.40 -5.24
CA LEU A 35 -2.83 -7.58 -4.60
C LEU A 35 -4.12 -7.54 -5.40
N ARG A 36 -4.05 -7.48 -6.73
CA ARG A 36 -5.22 -7.56 -7.61
C ARG A 36 -6.01 -8.81 -7.33
N ARG A 37 -5.35 -9.98 -7.30
CA ARG A 37 -6.02 -11.25 -6.98
C ARG A 37 -6.72 -11.17 -5.62
N TRP A 38 -6.02 -10.72 -4.58
CA TRP A 38 -6.60 -10.59 -3.24
C TRP A 38 -7.82 -9.65 -3.25
N PHE A 39 -7.67 -8.46 -3.83
CA PHE A 39 -8.69 -7.41 -3.86
C PHE A 39 -9.99 -7.86 -4.54
N TRP A 40 -9.91 -8.61 -5.64
CA TRP A 40 -11.10 -9.12 -6.31
C TRP A 40 -11.72 -10.35 -5.63
N THR A 41 -10.96 -11.06 -4.80
CA THR A 41 -11.46 -12.22 -4.03
C THR A 41 -12.02 -11.88 -2.66
N ARG A 42 -11.75 -10.68 -2.13
CA ARG A 42 -12.23 -10.27 -0.81
C ARG A 42 -13.75 -10.00 -0.85
N LYS A 43 -14.39 -10.06 0.33
CA LYS A 43 -15.79 -9.66 0.49
C LYS A 43 -15.92 -8.15 0.27
N PRO A 44 -16.89 -7.68 -0.55
CA PRO A 44 -17.08 -6.25 -0.85
C PRO A 44 -17.17 -5.37 0.39
N ASP A 45 -18.03 -5.73 1.35
CA ASP A 45 -18.31 -4.88 2.52
C ASP A 45 -17.34 -5.11 3.69
N ALA A 46 -16.23 -5.82 3.46
CA ALA A 46 -15.20 -6.00 4.47
C ALA A 46 -14.16 -4.89 4.31
N GLY A 47 -14.05 -4.05 5.34
CA GLY A 47 -12.96 -3.09 5.46
C GLY A 47 -11.59 -3.79 5.46
N PHE A 48 -10.55 -3.06 5.05
CA PHE A 48 -9.20 -3.59 4.95
C PHE A 48 -8.17 -2.58 5.44
N VAL A 49 -6.99 -3.09 5.81
CA VAL A 49 -5.81 -2.30 6.10
C VAL A 49 -4.66 -2.87 5.28
N LEU A 50 -4.04 -2.02 4.47
CA LEU A 50 -2.82 -2.35 3.74
C LEU A 50 -1.63 -1.68 4.44
N THR A 51 -0.56 -2.44 4.60
CA THR A 51 0.71 -1.98 5.19
C THR A 51 1.79 -2.11 4.15
N ASP A 52 2.73 -1.16 4.14
CA ASP A 52 3.80 -1.05 3.15
C ASP A 52 3.32 -1.01 1.68
N PHE A 53 2.04 -0.65 1.46
CA PHE A 53 1.43 -0.48 0.15
C PHE A 53 0.35 0.61 0.22
N PRO A 54 0.26 1.49 -0.79
CA PRO A 54 1.17 1.58 -1.95
C PRO A 54 2.51 2.19 -1.58
N ALA A 55 3.56 1.75 -2.28
CA ALA A 55 4.94 2.16 -2.07
C ALA A 55 5.58 2.81 -3.32
N THR A 56 4.80 2.94 -4.40
CA THR A 56 5.10 3.75 -5.59
C THR A 56 3.84 4.49 -6.06
N LEU A 57 4.02 5.58 -6.81
CA LEU A 57 2.88 6.33 -7.37
C LEU A 57 2.07 5.49 -8.38
N LEU A 58 2.75 4.60 -9.14
CA LEU A 58 2.10 3.67 -10.04
C LEU A 58 1.14 2.74 -9.26
N GLN A 59 1.61 2.18 -8.15
CA GLN A 59 0.79 1.34 -7.29
C GLN A 59 -0.44 2.08 -6.76
N ALA A 60 -0.27 3.33 -6.31
CA ALA A 60 -1.37 4.16 -5.82
C ALA A 60 -2.44 4.37 -6.90
N ARG A 61 -2.05 4.81 -8.09
CA ARG A 61 -2.97 5.07 -9.20
C ARG A 61 -3.72 3.81 -9.64
N VAL A 62 -3.00 2.71 -9.82
CA VAL A 62 -3.61 1.43 -10.21
C VAL A 62 -4.57 0.94 -9.12
N PHE A 63 -4.25 1.17 -7.85
CA PHE A 63 -5.13 0.78 -6.75
C PHE A 63 -6.41 1.64 -6.71
N ASP A 64 -6.30 2.93 -6.94
CA ASP A 64 -7.45 3.84 -7.01
C ASP A 64 -8.39 3.46 -8.17
N GLU A 65 -7.86 3.02 -9.31
CA GLU A 65 -8.67 2.47 -10.41
C GLU A 65 -9.45 1.20 -9.99
N TRP A 66 -8.86 0.36 -9.13
CA TRP A 66 -9.57 -0.83 -8.64
C TRP A 66 -10.67 -0.48 -7.65
N LEU A 67 -10.45 0.54 -6.83
CA LEU A 67 -11.43 1.06 -5.88
C LEU A 67 -12.62 1.67 -6.63
N ASP A 68 -12.35 2.52 -7.62
CA ASP A 68 -13.37 3.12 -8.49
C ASP A 68 -14.19 2.05 -9.22
N ALA A 69 -13.55 1.02 -9.76
CA ALA A 69 -14.23 -0.10 -10.40
C ALA A 69 -15.15 -0.93 -9.48
N ARG A 70 -15.05 -0.75 -8.16
CA ARG A 70 -15.92 -1.38 -7.15
C ARG A 70 -16.84 -0.40 -6.43
N ASP A 71 -16.83 0.88 -6.83
CA ASP A 71 -17.52 1.95 -6.11
C ASP A 71 -17.10 2.00 -4.62
N GLU A 72 -15.81 1.73 -4.37
CA GLU A 72 -15.19 1.79 -3.05
C GLU A 72 -14.22 2.99 -2.99
N SER A 73 -13.91 3.47 -1.80
CA SER A 73 -12.91 4.53 -1.58
C SER A 73 -12.07 4.23 -0.35
N LEU A 74 -10.88 4.84 -0.27
CA LEU A 74 -10.08 4.80 0.94
C LEU A 74 -10.62 5.78 1.97
N ASP A 75 -10.73 5.34 3.22
CA ASP A 75 -11.11 6.23 4.32
C ASP A 75 -9.95 7.15 4.72
N ALA A 76 -8.72 6.62 4.74
CA ALA A 76 -7.52 7.34 5.11
C ALA A 76 -6.24 6.62 4.66
N VAL A 77 -5.19 7.40 4.46
CA VAL A 77 -3.80 6.93 4.35
C VAL A 77 -3.02 7.44 5.56
N LEU A 78 -2.48 6.52 6.34
CA LEU A 78 -1.74 6.83 7.56
C LEU A 78 -0.24 6.90 7.28
N ASP A 79 0.34 8.09 7.37
CA ASP A 79 1.79 8.24 7.37
C ASP A 79 2.30 8.25 8.81
N THR A 80 3.15 7.27 9.11
CA THR A 80 3.74 7.06 10.44
C THR A 80 5.22 7.42 10.49
N ALA A 81 5.79 7.92 9.40
CA ALA A 81 7.18 8.31 9.37
C ALA A 81 7.42 9.54 10.27
N PRO A 82 8.46 9.53 11.13
CA PRO A 82 8.78 10.69 11.93
C PRO A 82 9.18 11.86 11.04
N GLU A 83 8.66 13.05 11.37
CA GLU A 83 8.96 14.35 10.72
C GLU A 83 10.47 14.65 10.63
N ALA A 84 11.28 14.00 11.48
CA ALA A 84 12.70 14.21 11.64
C ALA A 84 13.62 13.59 10.56
N ALA A 85 13.10 12.89 9.55
CA ALA A 85 13.89 12.45 8.38
C ALA A 85 14.01 13.54 7.29
N PHE A 86 14.05 14.81 7.71
CA PHE A 86 14.22 15.96 6.82
C PHE A 86 15.72 16.33 6.73
N PRO A 87 16.28 16.65 5.54
CA PRO A 87 15.56 16.88 4.30
C PRO A 87 15.27 15.59 3.52
N PRO A 88 14.09 15.48 2.87
CA PRO A 88 13.91 14.48 1.82
C PRO A 88 14.94 14.80 0.74
N ALA A 89 15.64 13.78 0.25
CA ALA A 89 16.32 13.92 -1.02
C ALA A 89 15.26 14.36 -2.06
N GLU A 90 15.49 15.49 -2.73
CA GLU A 90 14.62 15.94 -3.81
C GLU A 90 14.46 14.79 -4.82
N GLY A 91 13.21 14.38 -5.08
CA GLY A 91 12.91 13.21 -5.92
C GLY A 91 12.63 11.90 -5.19
N ASP A 92 12.50 11.89 -3.86
CA ASP A 92 12.06 10.70 -3.12
C ASP A 92 10.63 10.29 -3.47
N MET A 93 10.43 9.01 -3.78
CA MET A 93 9.15 8.41 -4.15
C MET A 93 8.13 8.48 -3.02
N ALA A 94 8.59 8.51 -1.77
CA ALA A 94 7.73 8.76 -0.62
C ALA A 94 7.09 10.17 -0.66
N SER A 95 7.84 11.18 -1.08
CA SER A 95 7.35 12.56 -1.21
C SER A 95 6.24 12.67 -2.26
N ALA A 96 6.41 12.03 -3.42
CA ALA A 96 5.39 12.01 -4.47
C ALA A 96 4.09 11.33 -4.03
N LEU A 97 4.19 10.23 -3.27
CA LEU A 97 3.02 9.55 -2.69
C LEU A 97 2.30 10.40 -1.65
N ARG A 98 3.05 11.08 -0.79
CA ARG A 98 2.50 12.02 0.20
C ARG A 98 1.75 13.15 -0.48
N GLU A 99 2.36 13.79 -1.46
CA GLU A 99 1.73 14.88 -2.23
C GLU A 99 0.45 14.39 -2.91
N TYR A 100 0.49 13.21 -3.52
CA TYR A 100 -0.66 12.58 -4.15
C TYR A 100 -1.82 12.39 -3.17
N TYR A 101 -1.62 11.69 -2.05
CA TYR A 101 -2.70 11.45 -1.08
C TYR A 101 -3.12 12.69 -0.28
N CYS A 102 -2.23 13.67 -0.13
CA CYS A 102 -2.56 14.97 0.44
C CYS A 102 -3.53 15.74 -0.48
N THR A 103 -3.26 15.73 -1.79
CA THR A 103 -4.11 16.39 -2.79
C THR A 103 -5.51 15.78 -2.82
N HIS A 104 -5.63 14.48 -2.60
CA HIS A 104 -6.91 13.78 -2.51
C HIS A 104 -7.61 13.90 -1.14
N GLY A 105 -7.01 14.60 -0.18
CA GLY A 105 -7.57 14.79 1.16
C GLY A 105 -7.59 13.53 2.03
N LEU A 106 -6.86 12.48 1.63
CA LEU A 106 -6.83 11.17 2.29
C LEU A 106 -5.69 11.03 3.31
N LEU A 107 -4.64 11.84 3.18
CA LEU A 107 -3.46 11.73 4.02
C LEU A 107 -3.73 12.18 5.45
N ARG A 108 -3.37 11.34 6.42
CA ARG A 108 -3.36 11.63 7.86
C ARG A 108 -1.95 11.37 8.39
N CYS A 109 -1.28 12.43 8.84
CA CYS A 109 0.01 12.30 9.50
C CYS A 109 -0.21 11.93 10.97
N LEU A 110 0.21 10.73 11.36
CA LEU A 110 0.21 10.33 12.76
C LEU A 110 1.57 10.67 13.36
N ALA A 111 1.60 11.66 14.25
CA ALA A 111 2.76 11.87 15.11
C ALA A 111 3.00 10.57 15.90
N ALA A 112 4.25 10.11 15.94
CA ALA A 112 4.64 8.91 16.66
C ALA A 112 4.19 9.01 18.13
N GLY A 113 3.12 8.30 18.49
CA GLY A 113 2.63 8.26 19.87
C GLY A 113 1.13 8.19 20.10
N LYS A 114 0.25 8.25 19.09
CA LYS A 114 -1.20 8.14 19.33
C LYS A 114 -1.92 7.42 18.19
N ILE A 115 -2.02 6.09 18.27
CA ILE A 115 -3.07 5.37 17.54
C ILE A 115 -4.37 5.68 18.29
N PRO A 116 -5.35 6.40 17.71
CA PRO A 116 -6.66 6.50 18.34
C PRO A 116 -7.27 5.09 18.38
N ALA A 117 -7.70 4.68 19.57
CA ALA A 117 -8.42 3.43 19.76
C ALA A 117 -9.62 3.37 18.79
N PRO A 118 -9.95 2.19 18.26
CA PRO A 118 -11.10 2.04 17.37
C PRO A 118 -12.35 2.56 18.08
N VAL A 119 -13.09 3.45 17.42
CA VAL A 119 -14.41 3.87 17.87
C VAL A 119 -15.31 2.64 17.82
N ALA A 120 -15.63 2.09 18.99
CA ALA A 120 -16.65 1.06 19.10
C ALA A 120 -18.01 1.71 18.83
N ALA A 121 -18.77 1.08 17.94
CA ALA A 121 -20.15 1.42 17.63
C ALA A 121 -21.08 1.29 18.85
#